data_AF-A0A8T5I9Q4-F1
#
_entry.id   AF-A0A8T5I9Q4-F1
#
_cell.length_a   1.000
_cell.length_b   1.000
_cell.length_c   1.000
_cell.angle_alpha   90.00
_cell.angle_beta   90.00
_cell.angle_gamma   90.00
#
_symmetry.space_group_name_H-M   'P 1'
#
loop_
_entity.id
_entity.type
_entity.pdbx_description
1 polymer ?
#
loop_
_entity_poly.entity_id
_entity_poly.type
_entity_poly.pdbx_seq_one_letter_code
_entity_poly.pdbx_strand_id
1 'polypeptide(L)'
;MDYKQKARLIFGIILIFLAFFYFLSRYNVLFLVAGSIFSVIIFFLADYFMGWDFNIWHYLAFFIMVVQGVLLMPLYFMGTSIDKYQHFIFPILTCFLIYHIIRKMDLSRNDKLWITLTILISTITLFEIYEYVADYFWNVKFQGVYSGSWVEQQFTLIMPRIDDTMVDLMIGIAGGITFVLGMILFKKSK
;
A
#
# COMPACT_ATOMS: atom_id res chain seq x y z
N MET A 1 -17.28 -4.33 -15.46
CA MET A 1 -16.63 -3.49 -16.48
C MET A 1 -15.87 -4.40 -17.40
N ASP A 2 -16.07 -4.24 -18.70
CA ASP A 2 -15.23 -4.89 -19.72
C ASP A 2 -13.78 -4.39 -19.60
N TYR A 3 -12.81 -5.20 -20.05
CA TYR A 3 -11.38 -4.85 -20.01
C TYR A 3 -11.08 -3.52 -20.68
N LYS A 4 -11.78 -3.20 -21.77
CA LYS A 4 -11.66 -1.90 -22.45
C LYS A 4 -12.05 -0.73 -21.54
N GLN A 5 -13.04 -0.91 -20.68
CA GLN A 5 -13.46 0.11 -19.71
C GLN A 5 -12.46 0.23 -18.55
N LYS A 6 -11.91 -0.90 -18.07
CA LYS A 6 -10.83 -0.89 -17.06
C LYS A 6 -9.59 -0.16 -17.58
N ALA A 7 -9.16 -0.47 -18.80
CA ALA A 7 -8.03 0.19 -19.45
C ALA A 7 -8.25 1.70 -19.60
N ARG A 8 -9.45 2.14 -20.01
CA ARG A 8 -9.79 3.58 -20.10
C ARG A 8 -9.73 4.28 -18.74
N LEU A 9 -10.21 3.63 -17.68
CA LEU A 9 -10.11 4.18 -16.32
C LEU A 9 -8.64 4.36 -15.92
N ILE A 10 -7.80 3.33 -16.14
CA ILE A 10 -6.37 3.39 -15.81
C ILE A 10 -5.68 4.48 -16.61
N PHE A 11 -5.97 4.56 -17.91
CA PHE A 11 -5.44 5.62 -18.76
C PHE A 11 -5.87 7.01 -18.27
N GLY A 12 -7.12 7.15 -17.83
CA GLY A 12 -7.62 8.36 -17.19
C GLY A 12 -6.88 8.71 -15.90
N ILE A 13 -6.65 7.73 -15.03
CA ILE A 13 -5.86 7.89 -13.80
C ILE A 13 -4.43 8.35 -14.12
N ILE A 14 -3.77 7.69 -15.08
CA ILE A 14 -2.42 8.04 -15.52
C ILE A 14 -2.38 9.48 -16.06
N LEU A 15 -3.37 9.88 -16.88
CA LEU A 15 -3.47 11.24 -17.41
C LEU A 15 -3.67 12.28 -16.30
N ILE A 16 -4.50 11.98 -15.29
CA ILE A 16 -4.69 12.87 -14.13
C ILE A 16 -3.38 13.04 -13.37
N PHE A 17 -2.62 11.96 -13.17
CA PHE A 17 -1.28 12.04 -12.57
C PHE A 17 -0.36 12.93 -13.41
N LEU A 18 -0.22 12.64 -14.69
CA LEU A 18 0.65 13.43 -15.57
C LEU A 18 0.28 14.91 -15.57
N ALA A 19 -1.02 15.24 -15.60
CA ALA A 19 -1.51 16.61 -15.56
C ALA A 19 -1.23 17.31 -14.23
N PHE A 20 -1.58 16.68 -13.09
CA PHE A 20 -1.33 17.25 -11.75
C PHE A 20 0.17 17.47 -11.49
N PHE A 21 1.02 16.57 -12.00
CA PHE A 21 2.45 16.59 -11.72
C PHE A 21 3.31 17.39 -12.69
N TYR A 22 2.82 17.63 -13.91
CA TYR A 22 3.43 18.63 -14.80
C TYR A 22 3.58 20.00 -14.09
N PHE A 23 2.62 20.37 -13.23
CA PHE A 23 2.66 21.59 -12.43
C PHE A 23 3.62 21.53 -11.23
N LEU A 24 4.09 20.34 -10.82
CA LEU A 24 4.97 20.12 -9.65
C LEU A 24 6.43 19.80 -10.04
N SER A 25 6.78 19.95 -11.32
CA SER A 25 8.02 19.52 -11.99
C SER A 25 9.35 20.12 -11.49
N ARG A 26 9.37 20.81 -10.34
CA ARG A 26 10.60 21.39 -9.76
C ARG A 26 11.36 20.49 -8.77
N TYR A 27 10.90 19.25 -8.52
CA TYR A 27 11.47 18.37 -7.49
C TYR A 27 11.62 16.91 -7.98
N ASN A 28 12.31 16.06 -7.18
CA ASN A 28 12.37 14.58 -7.30
C ASN A 28 10.99 13.86 -7.36
N VAL A 29 9.91 14.62 -7.44
CA VAL A 29 8.53 14.23 -7.68
C VAL A 29 8.36 13.38 -8.94
N LEU A 30 9.16 13.60 -9.99
CA LEU A 30 9.07 12.78 -11.21
C LEU A 30 9.26 11.28 -10.93
N PHE A 31 10.18 10.93 -10.02
CA PHE A 31 10.40 9.54 -9.62
C PHE A 31 9.17 8.96 -8.90
N LEU A 32 8.58 9.71 -7.97
CA LEU A 32 7.37 9.28 -7.24
C LEU A 32 6.18 9.07 -8.18
N VAL A 33 6.04 9.93 -9.19
CA VAL A 33 4.98 9.86 -10.19
C VAL A 33 5.18 8.67 -11.13
N ALA A 34 6.40 8.51 -11.65
CA ALA A 34 6.75 7.37 -12.48
C ALA A 34 6.55 6.05 -11.72
N GLY A 35 7.00 5.97 -10.46
CA GLY A 35 6.77 4.83 -9.58
C GLY A 35 5.28 4.56 -9.35
N SER A 36 4.48 5.61 -9.11
CA SER A 36 3.02 5.47 -8.93
C SER A 36 2.32 4.93 -10.19
N ILE A 37 2.63 5.50 -11.36
CA ILE A 37 2.09 5.05 -12.66
C ILE A 37 2.51 3.60 -12.91
N PHE A 38 3.78 3.29 -12.69
CA PHE A 38 4.32 1.95 -12.89
C PHE A 38 3.63 0.91 -11.99
N SER A 39 3.39 1.23 -10.72
CA SER A 39 2.65 0.37 -9.79
C SER A 39 1.21 0.10 -10.26
N VAL A 40 0.51 1.11 -10.75
CA VAL A 40 -0.86 0.95 -11.31
C VAL A 40 -0.85 0.07 -12.56
N ILE A 41 0.14 0.24 -13.44
CA ILE A 41 0.30 -0.61 -14.63
C ILE A 41 0.57 -2.05 -14.23
N ILE A 42 1.51 -2.30 -13.31
CA ILE A 42 1.81 -3.65 -12.82
C ILE A 42 0.57 -4.31 -12.23
N PHE A 43 -0.18 -3.60 -11.38
CA PHE A 43 -1.38 -4.16 -10.76
C PHE A 43 -2.45 -4.54 -11.78
N PHE A 44 -2.65 -3.70 -12.81
CA PHE A 44 -3.55 -4.03 -13.91
C PHE A 44 -3.08 -5.23 -14.72
N LEU A 45 -1.79 -5.29 -15.07
CA LEU A 45 -1.23 -6.41 -15.81
C LEU A 45 -1.34 -7.71 -15.00
N ALA A 46 -1.13 -7.64 -13.68
CA ALA A 46 -1.32 -8.78 -12.79
C ALA A 46 -2.78 -9.26 -12.78
N ASP A 47 -3.77 -8.36 -12.64
CA ASP A 47 -5.20 -8.73 -12.76
C ASP A 47 -5.50 -9.38 -14.12
N TYR A 48 -4.97 -8.81 -15.20
CA TYR A 48 -5.20 -9.27 -16.57
C TYR A 48 -4.61 -10.66 -16.82
N PHE A 49 -3.33 -10.88 -16.51
CA PHE A 49 -2.65 -12.15 -16.80
C PHE A 49 -3.03 -13.26 -15.82
N MET A 50 -3.32 -12.92 -14.56
CA MET A 50 -3.65 -13.91 -13.53
C MET A 50 -5.14 -14.22 -13.44
N GLY A 51 -6.01 -13.45 -14.11
CA GLY A 51 -7.46 -13.67 -14.08
C GLY A 51 -8.07 -13.46 -12.69
N TRP A 52 -7.59 -12.47 -11.94
CA TRP A 52 -8.09 -12.19 -10.58
C TRP A 52 -9.48 -11.55 -10.58
N ASP A 53 -9.96 -11.05 -11.71
CA ASP A 53 -11.28 -10.43 -11.88
C ASP A 53 -11.57 -9.32 -10.86
N PHE A 54 -10.59 -8.46 -10.59
CA PHE A 54 -10.81 -7.32 -9.70
C PHE A 54 -11.88 -6.38 -10.27
N ASN A 55 -12.75 -5.86 -9.39
CA ASN A 55 -13.74 -4.84 -9.72
C ASN A 55 -13.23 -3.43 -9.36
N ILE A 56 -14.00 -2.39 -9.70
CA ILE A 56 -13.62 -0.98 -9.48
C ILE A 56 -13.20 -0.65 -8.04
N TRP A 57 -13.80 -1.29 -7.03
CA TRP A 57 -13.48 -1.03 -5.62
C TRP A 57 -12.11 -1.55 -5.23
N HIS A 58 -11.65 -2.63 -5.85
CA HIS A 58 -10.29 -3.15 -5.63
C HIS A 58 -9.25 -2.24 -6.29
N TYR A 59 -9.53 -1.77 -7.51
CA TYR A 59 -8.69 -0.76 -8.17
C TYR A 59 -8.64 0.54 -7.36
N LEU A 60 -9.76 0.97 -6.79
CA LEU A 60 -9.80 2.15 -5.91
C LEU A 60 -8.99 1.93 -4.63
N ALA A 61 -9.11 0.76 -3.99
CA ALA A 61 -8.31 0.42 -2.81
C ALA A 61 -6.80 0.46 -3.13
N PHE A 62 -6.39 -0.19 -4.22
CA PHE A 62 -4.99 -0.15 -4.67
C PHE A 62 -4.53 1.27 -5.01
N PHE A 63 -5.37 2.03 -5.70
CA PHE A 63 -5.09 3.41 -6.06
C PHE A 63 -4.87 4.30 -4.82
N ILE A 64 -5.71 4.16 -3.79
CA ILE A 64 -5.53 4.86 -2.51
C ILE A 64 -4.17 4.51 -1.91
N MET A 65 -3.79 3.22 -1.90
CA MET A 65 -2.47 2.80 -1.39
C MET A 65 -1.32 3.41 -2.18
N VAL A 66 -1.41 3.50 -3.51
CA VAL A 66 -0.36 4.12 -4.34
C VAL A 66 -0.26 5.63 -4.09
N VAL A 67 -1.39 6.33 -4.06
CA VAL A 67 -1.42 7.78 -3.78
C VAL A 67 -0.84 8.05 -2.40
N GLN A 68 -1.32 7.35 -1.39
CA GLN A 68 -0.87 7.57 -0.03
C GLN A 68 0.59 7.14 0.15
N GLY A 69 0.95 5.93 -0.28
CA GLY A 69 2.23 5.28 -0.06
C GLY A 69 3.40 5.89 -0.83
N VAL A 70 3.20 6.24 -2.09
CA VAL A 70 4.27 6.71 -2.99
C VAL A 70 4.16 8.21 -3.23
N LEU A 71 2.96 8.67 -3.61
CA LEU A 71 2.79 10.03 -4.08
C LEU A 71 2.85 11.06 -2.96
N LEU A 72 2.21 10.73 -1.83
CA LEU A 72 2.15 11.56 -0.63
C LEU A 72 3.27 11.25 0.36
N MET A 73 4.28 10.46 -0.04
CA MET A 73 5.45 10.17 0.78
C MET A 73 6.11 11.41 1.42
N PRO A 74 6.23 12.57 0.74
CA PRO A 74 6.79 13.76 1.38
C PRO A 74 6.03 14.23 2.64
N LEU A 75 4.75 13.88 2.79
CA LEU A 75 3.97 14.23 3.97
C LEU A 75 4.42 13.46 5.22
N TYR A 76 5.10 12.31 5.11
CA TYR A 76 5.60 11.56 6.27
C TYR A 76 6.56 12.36 7.13
N PHE A 77 7.38 13.21 6.49
CA PHE A 77 8.35 14.04 7.19
C PHE A 77 7.71 15.26 7.88
N MET A 78 6.45 15.57 7.56
CA MET A 78 5.68 16.67 8.16
C MET A 78 4.83 16.21 9.35
N GLY A 79 4.44 14.93 9.39
CA GLY A 79 3.60 14.39 10.44
C GLY A 79 4.06 12.99 10.84
N THR A 80 4.67 12.89 12.03
CA THR A 80 5.24 11.65 12.57
C THR A 80 4.23 10.52 12.76
N SER A 81 2.93 10.83 12.79
CA SER A 81 1.85 9.84 12.93
C SER A 81 1.26 9.38 11.60
N ILE A 82 1.52 10.08 10.50
CA ILE A 82 0.92 9.77 9.18
C ILE A 82 1.32 8.37 8.73
N ASP A 83 2.59 8.07 8.88
CA ASP A 83 3.16 6.75 8.60
C ASP A 83 2.41 5.63 9.37
N LYS A 84 2.20 5.81 10.68
CA LYS A 84 1.50 4.83 11.53
C LYS A 84 0.04 4.62 11.14
N TYR A 85 -0.64 5.66 10.66
CA TYR A 85 -2.00 5.49 10.13
C TYR A 85 -2.02 4.63 8.86
N GLN A 86 -1.02 4.76 8.00
CA GLN A 86 -0.93 3.95 6.80
C GLN A 86 -0.55 2.51 7.10
N HIS A 87 0.39 2.29 8.04
CA HIS A 87 0.70 0.96 8.55
C HIS A 87 -0.52 0.25 9.15
N PHE A 88 -1.57 0.96 9.54
CA PHE A 88 -2.84 0.36 9.93
C PHE A 88 -3.80 0.15 8.75
N ILE A 89 -3.99 1.18 7.91
CA ILE A 89 -5.00 1.20 6.84
C ILE A 89 -4.58 0.30 5.67
N PHE A 90 -3.31 0.32 5.25
CA PHE A 90 -2.85 -0.45 4.10
C PHE A 90 -2.96 -1.95 4.32
N PRO A 91 -2.67 -2.51 5.50
CA PRO A 91 -2.92 -3.92 5.78
C PRO A 91 -4.39 -4.32 5.69
N ILE A 92 -5.33 -3.44 6.09
CA ILE A 92 -6.77 -3.69 5.90
C ILE A 92 -7.13 -3.75 4.41
N LEU A 93 -6.67 -2.78 3.62
CA LEU A 93 -6.91 -2.73 2.18
C LEU A 93 -6.23 -3.91 1.45
N THR A 94 -5.04 -4.29 1.88
CA THR A 94 -4.27 -5.42 1.34
C THR A 94 -4.98 -6.74 1.63
N CYS A 95 -5.48 -6.94 2.85
CA CYS A 95 -6.36 -8.06 3.18
C CYS A 95 -7.60 -8.11 2.29
N PHE A 96 -8.23 -6.98 2.01
CA PHE A 96 -9.39 -6.92 1.10
C PHE A 96 -9.03 -7.42 -0.32
N LEU A 97 -7.86 -7.06 -0.85
CA LEU A 97 -7.38 -7.54 -2.15
C LEU A 97 -7.03 -9.03 -2.13
N ILE A 98 -6.23 -9.47 -1.14
CA ILE A 98 -5.80 -10.86 -0.98
C ILE A 98 -7.02 -11.78 -0.81
N TYR A 99 -7.96 -11.41 0.06
CA TYR A 99 -9.16 -12.21 0.30
C TYR A 99 -10.01 -12.34 -0.96
N HIS A 100 -10.07 -11.34 -1.83
CA HIS A 100 -10.78 -11.46 -3.12
C HIS A 100 -10.16 -12.50 -4.05
N ILE A 101 -8.84 -12.68 -4.01
CA ILE A 101 -8.17 -13.74 -4.77
C ILE A 101 -8.50 -15.10 -4.13
N ILE A 102 -8.29 -15.23 -2.82
CA ILE A 102 -8.46 -16.49 -2.09
C ILE A 102 -9.92 -16.96 -2.05
N ARG A 103 -10.90 -16.05 -2.05
CA ARG A 103 -12.32 -16.43 -1.90
C ARG A 103 -12.81 -17.36 -3.02
N LYS A 104 -12.15 -17.34 -4.19
CA LYS A 104 -12.46 -18.19 -5.34
C LYS A 104 -12.03 -19.65 -5.16
N MET A 105 -11.15 -19.94 -4.19
CA MET A 105 -10.67 -21.29 -3.91
C MET A 105 -11.72 -22.13 -3.19
N ASP A 106 -11.69 -23.45 -3.37
CA ASP A 106 -12.57 -24.39 -2.65
C ASP A 106 -12.01 -24.69 -1.26
N LEU A 107 -12.18 -23.74 -0.35
CA LEU A 107 -11.71 -23.78 1.03
C LEU A 107 -12.79 -23.27 1.97
N SER A 108 -12.74 -23.72 3.23
CA SER A 108 -13.63 -23.20 4.27
C SER A 108 -13.38 -21.71 4.47
N ARG A 109 -14.38 -20.98 4.95
CA ARG A 109 -14.25 -19.53 5.20
C ARG A 109 -13.13 -19.22 6.19
N ASN A 110 -12.98 -20.04 7.22
CA ASN A 110 -11.95 -19.85 8.24
C ASN A 110 -10.56 -20.02 7.64
N ASP A 111 -10.36 -21.04 6.80
CA ASP A 111 -9.08 -21.27 6.12
C ASP A 111 -8.75 -20.10 5.18
N LYS A 112 -9.74 -19.57 4.47
CA LYS A 112 -9.56 -18.39 3.59
C LYS A 112 -9.08 -17.16 4.38
N LEU A 113 -9.66 -16.92 5.56
CA LEU A 113 -9.25 -15.81 6.43
C LEU A 113 -7.85 -16.03 7.01
N TRP A 114 -7.53 -17.26 7.42
CA TRP A 114 -6.20 -17.61 7.90
C TRP A 114 -5.13 -17.43 6.83
N ILE A 115 -5.35 -17.94 5.62
CA ILE A 115 -4.42 -17.76 4.50
C ILE A 115 -4.26 -16.27 4.17
N THR A 116 -5.35 -15.50 4.19
CA THR A 116 -5.28 -14.04 3.97
C THR A 116 -4.36 -13.38 4.99
N LEU A 117 -4.54 -13.69 6.27
CA LEU A 117 -3.74 -13.12 7.34
C LEU A 117 -2.27 -13.56 7.24
N THR A 118 -2.02 -14.83 6.93
CA THR A 118 -0.65 -15.33 6.73
C THR A 118 0.04 -14.62 5.58
N ILE A 119 -0.61 -14.48 4.42
CA ILE A 119 -0.03 -13.77 3.27
C ILE A 119 0.22 -12.30 3.64
N LEU A 120 -0.72 -11.64 4.34
CA LEU A 120 -0.51 -10.27 4.79
C LEU A 120 0.71 -10.16 5.70
N ILE A 121 0.82 -10.98 6.74
CA ILE A 121 1.93 -10.93 7.71
C ILE A 121 3.26 -11.15 6.98
N SER A 122 3.33 -12.16 6.11
CA SER A 122 4.53 -12.38 5.30
C SER A 122 4.86 -11.18 4.42
N THR A 123 3.84 -10.54 3.82
CA THR A 123 4.04 -9.36 2.97
C THR A 123 4.58 -8.18 3.77
N ILE A 124 3.97 -7.81 4.90
CA ILE A 124 4.46 -6.68 5.71
C ILE A 124 5.88 -6.95 6.24
N THR A 125 6.18 -8.18 6.67
CA THR A 125 7.54 -8.55 7.11
C THR A 125 8.56 -8.41 5.99
N LEU A 126 8.21 -8.81 4.75
CA LEU A 126 9.09 -8.61 3.60
C LEU A 126 9.28 -7.13 3.27
N PHE A 127 8.27 -6.29 3.45
CA PHE A 127 8.40 -4.84 3.27
C PHE A 127 9.36 -4.23 4.30
N GLU A 128 9.25 -4.56 5.58
CA GLU A 128 10.20 -4.09 6.61
C GLU A 128 11.64 -4.53 6.33
N ILE A 129 11.83 -5.77 5.88
CA ILE A 129 13.15 -6.25 5.47
C ILE A 129 13.65 -5.45 4.26
N TYR A 130 12.78 -5.17 3.29
CA TYR A 130 13.13 -4.34 2.15
C TYR A 130 13.53 -2.93 2.60
N GLU A 131 12.82 -2.30 3.52
CA GLU A 131 13.15 -0.97 4.04
C GLU A 131 14.50 -0.95 4.73
N TYR A 132 14.77 -1.94 5.59
CA TYR A 132 16.07 -2.11 6.22
C TYR A 132 17.20 -2.23 5.18
N VAL A 133 17.02 -3.11 4.18
CA VAL A 133 17.99 -3.30 3.10
C VAL A 133 18.16 -2.01 2.30
N ALA A 134 17.07 -1.31 2.01
CA ALA A 134 17.10 -0.10 1.22
C ALA A 134 17.82 1.04 1.95
N ASP A 135 17.60 1.17 3.26
CA ASP A 135 18.29 2.13 4.11
C ASP A 135 19.77 1.80 4.26
N TYR A 136 20.12 0.52 4.32
CA TYR A 136 21.50 0.08 4.41
C TYR A 136 22.30 0.43 3.15
N PHE A 137 21.75 0.18 1.95
CA PHE A 137 22.47 0.38 0.69
C PHE A 137 22.34 1.78 0.09
N TRP A 138 21.19 2.44 0.26
CA TRP A 138 20.89 3.70 -0.43
C TRP A 138 20.56 4.88 0.49
N ASN A 139 20.51 4.66 1.82
CA ASN A 139 20.22 5.71 2.81
C ASN A 139 18.93 6.51 2.50
N VAL A 140 17.89 5.78 2.07
CA VAL A 140 16.60 6.35 1.63
C VAL A 140 15.72 6.83 2.79
N LYS A 141 16.05 6.44 4.03
CA LYS A 141 15.34 6.82 5.27
C LYS A 141 13.90 6.31 5.28
N PHE A 142 13.68 5.10 4.80
CA PHE A 142 12.39 4.42 4.94
C PHE A 142 12.18 3.91 6.36
N GLN A 143 13.25 3.44 7.02
CA GLN A 143 13.18 2.93 8.38
C GLN A 143 13.49 4.02 9.41
N GLY A 144 12.64 4.13 10.41
CA GLY A 144 12.66 5.16 11.45
C GLY A 144 11.68 6.29 11.17
N VAL A 145 11.14 6.90 12.23
CA VAL A 145 10.35 8.12 12.08
C VAL A 145 11.28 9.34 12.00
N TYR A 146 11.20 10.09 10.91
CA TYR A 146 11.94 11.34 10.73
C TYR A 146 10.99 12.54 10.72
N SER A 147 11.43 13.65 11.30
CA SER A 147 10.75 14.95 11.20
C SER A 147 11.70 15.98 10.61
N GLY A 148 11.22 16.80 9.68
CA GLY A 148 12.04 17.85 9.10
C GLY A 148 11.56 18.35 7.74
N SER A 149 12.45 19.06 7.03
CA SER A 149 12.14 19.68 5.76
C SER A 149 12.57 18.78 4.60
N TRP A 150 11.59 18.26 3.86
CA TRP A 150 11.85 17.55 2.61
C TRP A 150 12.49 18.46 1.54
N VAL A 151 12.24 19.77 1.60
CA VAL A 151 12.83 20.74 0.66
C VAL A 151 14.30 20.96 0.96
N GLU A 152 14.65 21.09 2.23
CA GLU A 152 16.03 21.36 2.67
C GLU A 152 16.83 20.07 2.92
N GLN A 153 16.18 18.91 2.82
CA GLN A 153 16.76 17.58 3.08
C GLN A 153 17.39 17.46 4.48
N GLN A 154 16.84 18.20 5.45
CA GLN A 154 17.25 18.17 6.85
C GLN A 154 16.21 17.39 7.65
N PHE A 155 16.62 16.24 8.19
CA PHE A 155 15.76 15.32 8.91
C PHE A 155 16.34 14.98 10.27
N THR A 156 15.50 15.05 11.29
CA THR A 156 15.80 14.62 12.66
C THR A 156 15.11 13.30 12.91
N LEU A 157 15.86 12.29 13.36
CA LEU A 157 15.30 11.00 13.76
C LEU A 157 14.55 11.16 15.08
N ILE A 158 13.25 10.89 15.07
CA ILE A 158 12.35 10.97 16.22
C ILE A 158 12.17 9.60 16.88
N MET A 159 12.10 8.53 16.07
CA MET A 159 12.00 7.15 16.56
C MET A 159 13.13 6.31 15.97
N PRO A 160 13.86 5.53 16.79
CA PRO A 160 14.88 4.61 16.30
C PRO A 160 14.32 3.60 15.30
N ARG A 161 15.15 3.22 14.33
CA ARG A 161 14.78 2.35 13.20
C ARG A 161 14.19 1.01 13.61
N ILE A 162 14.75 0.36 14.63
CA ILE A 162 14.27 -0.94 15.10
C ILE A 162 12.92 -0.79 15.79
N ASP A 163 12.77 0.25 16.63
CA ASP A 163 11.52 0.51 17.35
C ASP A 163 10.38 0.80 16.37
N ASP A 164 10.70 1.57 15.32
CA ASP A 164 9.81 1.89 14.19
C ASP A 164 9.29 0.62 13.50
N THR A 165 10.18 -0.22 12.98
CA THR A 165 9.81 -1.50 12.35
C THR A 165 9.00 -2.41 13.27
N MET A 166 9.33 -2.47 14.57
CA MET A 166 8.52 -3.26 15.51
C MET A 166 7.10 -2.71 15.63
N VAL A 167 6.96 -1.39 15.74
CA VAL A 167 5.66 -0.72 15.80
C VAL A 167 4.88 -0.92 14.50
N ASP A 168 5.52 -0.82 13.34
CA ASP A 168 4.87 -0.97 12.03
C ASP A 168 4.38 -2.38 11.79
N LEU A 169 5.17 -3.40 12.15
CA LEU A 169 4.72 -4.78 12.16
C LEU A 169 3.52 -4.98 13.09
N MET A 170 3.56 -4.46 14.32
CA MET A 170 2.46 -4.61 15.28
C MET A 170 1.18 -3.94 14.77
N ILE A 171 1.29 -2.71 14.27
CA ILE A 171 0.16 -1.96 13.73
C ILE A 171 -0.40 -2.66 12.48
N GLY A 172 0.47 -3.17 11.62
CA GLY A 172 0.04 -3.87 10.41
C GLY A 172 -0.65 -5.20 10.70
N ILE A 173 -0.16 -5.96 11.67
CA ILE A 173 -0.86 -7.15 12.20
C ILE A 173 -2.22 -6.75 12.77
N ALA A 174 -2.30 -5.66 13.53
CA ALA A 174 -3.56 -5.17 14.09
C ALA A 174 -4.57 -4.77 13.01
N GLY A 175 -4.12 -4.16 11.91
CA GLY A 175 -4.95 -3.89 10.73
C GLY A 175 -5.47 -5.18 10.10
N GLY A 176 -4.61 -6.18 9.93
CA GLY A 176 -4.99 -7.51 9.44
C GLY A 176 -6.03 -8.21 10.31
N ILE A 177 -5.84 -8.20 11.63
CA ILE A 177 -6.80 -8.75 12.60
C ILE A 177 -8.14 -8.01 12.53
N THR A 178 -8.11 -6.68 12.42
CA THR A 178 -9.32 -5.85 12.27
C THR A 178 -10.15 -6.29 11.06
N PHE A 179 -9.50 -6.55 9.93
CA PHE A 179 -10.18 -7.10 8.74
C PHE A 179 -10.83 -8.47 9.03
N VAL A 180 -10.09 -9.39 9.66
CA VAL A 180 -10.59 -10.74 9.99
C VAL A 180 -11.81 -10.66 10.92
N LEU A 181 -11.73 -9.85 11.98
CA LEU A 181 -12.84 -9.62 12.90
C LEU A 181 -14.05 -9.03 12.18
N GLY A 182 -13.85 -8.02 11.32
CA GLY A 182 -14.90 -7.46 10.49
C GLY A 182 -15.59 -8.53 9.64
N MET A 183 -14.80 -9.40 8.99
CA MET A 183 -15.37 -10.50 8.21
C MET A 183 -16.17 -11.47 9.08
N ILE A 184 -15.68 -11.85 10.26
CA ILE A 184 -16.40 -12.75 11.17
C ILE A 184 -17.73 -12.12 11.61
N LEU A 185 -17.72 -10.87 12.04
CA LEU A 185 -18.88 -10.15 12.58
C LEU A 185 -19.94 -9.85 11.52
N PHE A 186 -19.54 -9.41 10.32
CA PHE A 186 -20.46 -9.11 9.21
C PHE A 186 -20.83 -10.36 8.41
N LYS A 187 -20.79 -11.55 9.02
CA LYS A 187 -21.41 -12.75 8.45
C LYS A 187 -22.88 -12.42 8.19
N LYS A 188 -23.26 -12.21 6.92
CA LYS A 188 -24.67 -12.27 6.54
C LYS A 188 -25.17 -13.63 7.01
N SER A 189 -26.05 -13.64 8.01
CA SER A 189 -26.95 -14.77 8.23
C SER A 189 -27.68 -14.97 6.91
N LYS A 190 -27.26 -16.01 6.19
CA LYS A 190 -28.08 -16.59 5.14
C LYS A 190 -29.17 -17.40 5.83
#